data_AF-A0A443SSC0-F1
#
_entry.id   AF-A0A443SSC0-F1
#
_cell.length_a   1.000
_cell.length_b   1.000
_cell.length_c   1.000
_cell.angle_alpha   90.00
_cell.angle_beta   90.00
_cell.angle_gamma   90.00
#
_symmetry.space_group_name_H-M   'P 1'
#
loop_
_entity.id
_entity.type
_entity.pdbx_description
1 polymer ?
#
loop_
_entity_poly.entity_id
_entity_poly.type
_entity_poly.pdbx_seq_one_letter_code
_entity_poly.pdbx_strand_id
1 'polypeptide(L)'
;MKTLSLRFVVVFYLVCALYTHIASGSGPYKPTWESLDARPLPQWYDDSKIGIFIHWGVFSVPSFGSEWFWYYWKTSKSPNIVKFMERNYKPNFTYAEFAPHFTAELYDPKHWAQLFKKSGAKYVVLTSKHHEGYINIS
;
A
#
# COMPACT_ATOMS: atom_id res chain seq x y z
N MET A 1 -32.22 -35.51 -25.24
CA MET A 1 -31.93 -34.06 -25.07
C MET A 1 -33.19 -33.36 -24.61
N LYS A 2 -33.27 -32.90 -23.36
CA LYS A 2 -34.45 -32.19 -22.84
C LYS A 2 -34.37 -30.74 -23.35
N THR A 3 -35.35 -30.31 -24.13
CA THR A 3 -35.47 -28.92 -24.59
C THR A 3 -35.73 -28.03 -23.37
N LEU A 4 -34.78 -27.15 -23.08
CA LEU A 4 -34.94 -26.15 -22.03
C LEU A 4 -36.07 -25.20 -22.46
N SER A 5 -37.11 -25.06 -21.65
CA SER A 5 -38.27 -24.25 -22.07
C SER A 5 -37.88 -22.78 -22.20
N LEU A 6 -38.40 -22.09 -23.22
CA LEU A 6 -38.15 -20.67 -23.46
C LEU A 6 -38.47 -19.81 -22.22
N ARG A 7 -39.42 -20.26 -21.39
CA ARG A 7 -39.76 -19.63 -20.11
C ARG A 7 -38.61 -19.69 -19.09
N PHE A 8 -37.88 -20.80 -19.02
CA PHE A 8 -36.71 -20.92 -18.14
C PHE A 8 -35.55 -20.02 -18.58
N VAL A 9 -35.31 -19.88 -19.89
CA VAL A 9 -34.28 -18.99 -20.43
C VAL A 9 -34.61 -17.53 -20.14
N VAL A 10 -35.87 -17.12 -20.33
CA VAL A 10 -36.33 -15.75 -20.06
C VAL A 10 -36.28 -15.43 -18.56
N VAL A 11 -36.73 -16.34 -17.69
CA VAL A 11 -36.65 -16.13 -16.23
C VAL A 11 -35.21 -16.05 -15.76
N PHE A 12 -34.32 -16.91 -16.27
CA PHE A 12 -32.89 -16.85 -15.96
C PHE A 12 -32.27 -15.51 -16.39
N TYR A 13 -32.61 -15.03 -17.59
CA TYR A 13 -32.15 -13.72 -18.08
C TYR A 13 -32.67 -12.56 -17.22
N LEU A 14 -33.93 -12.59 -16.82
CA LEU A 14 -34.52 -11.56 -15.95
C LEU A 14 -33.91 -11.56 -14.55
N VAL A 15 -33.63 -12.73 -13.98
CA VAL A 15 -32.94 -12.86 -12.67
C VAL A 15 -31.51 -12.36 -12.74
N CYS A 16 -30.77 -12.67 -13.82
CA CYS A 16 -29.42 -12.14 -14.04
C CYS A 16 -29.42 -10.62 -14.25
N ALA A 17 -30.38 -10.08 -14.99
CA ALA A 17 -30.51 -8.63 -15.21
C ALA A 17 -30.88 -7.87 -13.92
N LEU A 18 -31.71 -8.46 -13.05
CA LEU A 18 -31.99 -7.93 -11.71
C LEU A 18 -30.76 -7.94 -10.81
N TYR A 19 -29.91 -8.98 -10.88
CA TYR A 19 -28.66 -9.04 -10.12
C TYR A 19 -27.64 -7.97 -10.55
N THR A 20 -27.57 -7.64 -11.84
CA THR A 20 -26.65 -6.61 -12.35
C THR A 20 -26.98 -5.19 -11.87
N HIS A 21 -28.23 -4.91 -11.45
CA HIS A 21 -28.60 -3.60 -10.91
C HIS A 21 -28.32 -3.42 -9.42
N ILE A 22 -28.11 -4.51 -8.67
CA ILE A 22 -27.83 -4.45 -7.23
C ILE A 22 -26.35 -4.16 -6.95
N ALA A 23 -25.47 -4.34 -7.94
CA ALA A 23 -24.01 -4.22 -7.79
C ALA A 23 -23.42 -2.84 -8.14
N SER A 24 -24.22 -1.76 -8.16
CA SER A 24 -23.67 -0.40 -8.16
C SER A 24 -23.46 0.03 -6.71
N GLY A 25 -22.19 0.17 -6.29
CA GLY A 25 -21.81 0.48 -4.91
C GLY A 25 -22.55 1.71 -4.37
N SER A 26 -23.59 1.49 -3.57
CA SER A 26 -24.50 2.51 -3.06
C SER A 26 -23.96 3.16 -1.78
N GLY A 27 -22.72 3.64 -1.84
CA GLY A 27 -22.25 4.62 -0.86
C GLY A 27 -22.97 5.96 -1.07
N PRO A 28 -22.98 6.86 -0.07
CA PRO A 28 -23.56 8.20 -0.21
C PRO A 28 -22.83 9.09 -1.25
N TYR A 29 -21.72 8.61 -1.83
CA TYR A 29 -20.88 9.34 -2.76
C TYR A 29 -20.90 8.73 -4.16
N LYS A 30 -21.01 9.57 -5.18
CA LYS A 30 -20.83 9.24 -6.59
C LYS A 30 -19.36 9.40 -6.99
N PRO A 31 -18.88 8.72 -8.05
CA PRO A 31 -17.51 8.88 -8.55
C PRO A 31 -17.36 10.16 -9.38
N THR A 32 -17.78 11.31 -8.84
CA THR A 32 -17.61 12.64 -9.43
C THR A 32 -16.97 13.57 -8.40
N TRP A 33 -16.24 14.58 -8.87
CA TRP A 33 -15.56 15.54 -7.99
C TRP A 33 -16.53 16.27 -7.08
N GLU A 34 -17.67 16.70 -7.62
CA GLU A 34 -18.70 17.43 -6.87
C GLU A 34 -19.23 16.60 -5.70
N SER A 35 -19.39 15.28 -5.89
CA SER A 35 -19.85 14.40 -4.82
C SER A 35 -18.75 14.08 -3.81
N LEU A 36 -17.49 13.92 -4.25
CA LEU A 36 -16.37 13.57 -3.38
C LEU A 36 -15.86 14.76 -2.56
N ASP A 37 -15.97 15.97 -3.08
CA ASP A 37 -15.54 17.20 -2.39
C ASP A 37 -16.56 17.64 -1.33
N ALA A 38 -17.81 17.17 -1.43
CA ALA A 38 -18.83 17.34 -0.40
C ALA A 38 -18.57 16.47 0.86
N ARG A 39 -17.52 15.65 0.88
CA ARG A 39 -17.16 14.82 2.03
C ARG A 39 -16.64 15.69 3.18
N PRO A 40 -17.30 15.68 4.36
CA PRO A 40 -16.76 16.39 5.51
C PRO A 40 -15.45 15.75 5.97
N LEU A 41 -14.54 16.57 6.50
CA LEU A 41 -13.38 16.08 7.22
C LEU A 41 -13.85 15.24 8.43
N PRO A 42 -13.40 13.99 8.61
CA PRO A 42 -13.79 13.21 9.78
C PRO A 42 -13.31 13.88 11.07
N GLN A 43 -14.22 14.03 12.05
CA GLN A 43 -13.93 14.75 13.29
C GLN A 43 -12.72 14.21 14.03
N TRP A 44 -12.55 12.87 14.07
CA TRP A 44 -11.40 12.25 14.74
C TRP A 44 -10.05 12.70 14.14
N TYR A 45 -10.00 12.95 12.83
CA TYR A 45 -8.76 13.36 12.15
C TYR A 45 -8.47 14.81 12.44
N ASP A 46 -9.50 15.65 12.43
CA ASP A 46 -9.36 17.04 12.87
C ASP A 46 -8.89 17.08 14.33
N ASP A 47 -9.50 16.35 15.25
CA ASP A 47 -9.14 16.32 16.67
C ASP A 47 -7.75 15.71 16.94
N SER A 48 -7.23 14.90 16.02
CA SER A 48 -5.99 14.14 16.22
C SER A 48 -4.74 15.01 16.31
N LYS A 49 -4.65 16.05 15.46
CA LYS A 49 -3.55 17.04 15.32
C LYS A 49 -2.15 16.50 15.01
N ILE A 50 -1.73 15.38 15.62
CA ILE A 50 -0.40 14.77 15.49
C ILE A 50 -0.53 13.29 15.14
N GLY A 51 0.21 12.86 14.10
CA GLY A 51 0.39 11.47 13.74
C GLY A 51 1.84 11.15 13.39
N ILE A 52 2.16 9.86 13.27
CA ILE A 52 3.49 9.37 12.90
C ILE A 52 3.41 8.67 11.55
N PHE A 53 4.30 9.01 10.64
CA PHE A 53 4.44 8.33 9.35
C PHE A 53 5.77 7.56 9.32
N ILE A 54 5.72 6.29 8.95
CA ILE A 54 6.84 5.37 8.95
C ILE A 54 7.18 5.00 7.52
N HIS A 55 8.37 5.40 7.07
CA HIS A 55 9.02 4.89 5.86
C HIS A 55 9.88 3.69 6.23
N TRP A 56 9.37 2.49 6.00
CA TRP A 56 10.06 1.25 6.30
C TRP A 56 9.72 0.20 5.26
N GLY A 57 10.73 -0.46 4.71
CA GLY A 57 10.57 -1.43 3.62
C GLY A 57 11.92 -1.97 3.16
N VAL A 58 11.96 -2.59 1.99
CA VAL A 58 13.18 -3.21 1.45
C VAL A 58 14.33 -2.21 1.28
N PHE A 59 14.05 -0.93 1.00
CA PHE A 59 15.07 0.13 0.96
C PHE A 59 15.79 0.33 2.30
N SER A 60 15.21 -0.11 3.42
CA SER A 60 15.84 -0.02 4.74
C SER A 60 16.94 -1.07 4.95
N VAL A 61 16.95 -2.18 4.20
CA VAL A 61 17.96 -3.25 4.31
C VAL A 61 19.40 -2.75 4.13
N PRO A 62 19.75 -2.03 3.04
CA PRO A 62 21.11 -1.49 2.89
C PRO A 62 21.43 -0.38 3.90
N SER A 63 20.42 0.21 4.55
CA SER A 63 20.55 1.28 5.55
C SER A 63 21.50 2.42 5.14
N PHE A 64 21.47 2.79 3.86
CA PHE A 64 22.39 3.77 3.28
C PHE A 64 21.64 4.76 2.38
N GLY A 65 21.93 6.05 2.49
CA GLY A 65 21.23 7.09 1.75
C GLY A 65 19.83 7.35 2.32
N SER A 66 18.78 7.07 1.54
CA SER A 66 17.38 7.30 1.90
C SER A 66 16.46 6.26 1.26
N GLU A 67 15.14 6.38 1.47
CA GLU A 67 14.11 5.55 0.82
C GLU A 67 14.16 5.59 -0.72
N TRP A 68 14.82 6.60 -1.30
CA TRP A 68 15.08 6.70 -2.74
C TRP A 68 16.27 5.85 -3.22
N PHE A 69 16.85 5.00 -2.37
CA PHE A 69 18.03 4.20 -2.66
C PHE A 69 17.97 3.51 -4.03
N TRP A 70 16.84 2.87 -4.36
CA TRP A 70 16.65 2.21 -5.64
C TRP A 70 16.79 3.18 -6.82
N TYR A 71 16.12 4.33 -6.76
CA TYR A 71 16.18 5.33 -7.81
C TYR A 71 17.59 5.89 -7.97
N TYR A 72 18.26 6.20 -6.85
CA TYR A 72 19.63 6.70 -6.90
C TYR A 72 20.64 5.68 -7.40
N TRP A 73 20.40 4.39 -7.16
CA TRP A 73 21.27 3.33 -7.66
C TRP A 73 20.97 2.95 -9.11
N LYS A 74 19.69 2.85 -9.49
CA LYS A 74 19.28 2.28 -10.77
C LYS A 74 19.00 3.33 -11.84
N THR A 75 18.50 4.50 -11.47
CA THR A 75 18.10 5.55 -12.41
C THR A 75 19.10 6.71 -12.44
N SER A 76 19.30 7.45 -11.33
CA SER A 76 20.17 8.63 -11.35
C SER A 76 21.66 8.32 -11.24
N LYS A 77 22.01 7.08 -10.85
CA LYS A 77 23.41 6.61 -10.74
C LYS A 77 24.28 7.48 -9.83
N SER A 78 23.76 7.82 -8.66
CA SER A 78 24.51 8.62 -7.68
C SER A 78 25.85 7.95 -7.33
N PRO A 79 27.01 8.63 -7.52
CA PRO A 79 28.33 8.01 -7.40
C PRO A 79 28.61 7.35 -6.04
N ASN A 80 28.13 7.93 -4.95
CA ASN A 80 28.29 7.37 -3.59
C ASN A 80 27.52 6.06 -3.41
N ILE A 81 26.29 5.97 -3.92
CA ILE A 81 25.44 4.77 -3.81
C ILE A 81 25.94 3.67 -4.74
N VAL A 82 26.38 4.01 -5.95
CA VAL A 82 26.99 3.03 -6.86
C VAL A 82 28.26 2.43 -6.24
N LYS A 83 29.17 3.26 -5.71
CA LYS A 83 30.37 2.79 -5.01
C LYS A 83 30.05 1.97 -3.77
N PHE A 84 29.01 2.35 -3.02
CA PHE A 84 28.54 1.55 -1.88
C PHE A 84 28.10 0.16 -2.33
N MET A 85 27.35 0.06 -3.43
CA MET A 85 26.90 -1.24 -3.96
C MET A 85 28.07 -2.10 -4.45
N GLU A 86 29.01 -1.52 -5.20
CA GLU A 86 30.20 -2.21 -5.71
C GLU A 86 31.11 -2.77 -4.60
N ARG A 87 31.17 -2.09 -3.44
CA ARG A 87 32.03 -2.49 -2.32
C ARG A 87 31.40 -3.55 -1.42
N ASN A 88 30.08 -3.54 -1.27
CA ASN A 88 29.39 -4.32 -0.23
C ASN A 88 28.57 -5.50 -0.79
N TYR A 89 28.30 -5.53 -2.09
CA TYR A 89 27.46 -6.56 -2.71
C TYR A 89 28.17 -7.18 -3.93
N LYS A 90 27.84 -8.43 -4.21
CA LYS A 90 28.41 -9.16 -5.36
C LYS A 90 28.11 -8.44 -6.68
N PRO A 91 28.96 -8.63 -7.72
CA PRO A 91 28.64 -8.18 -9.06
C PRO A 91 27.26 -8.69 -9.52
N ASN A 92 26.54 -7.85 -10.28
CA ASN A 92 25.18 -8.12 -10.78
C ASN A 92 24.09 -8.30 -9.71
N PHE A 93 24.34 -7.91 -8.45
CA PHE A 93 23.28 -7.84 -7.44
C PHE A 93 22.11 -6.97 -7.94
N THR A 94 20.90 -7.45 -7.74
CA THR A 94 19.64 -6.80 -8.13
C THR A 94 18.92 -6.27 -6.90
N TYR A 95 18.06 -5.26 -7.06
CA TYR A 95 17.34 -4.70 -5.92
C TYR A 95 16.37 -5.71 -5.28
N ALA A 96 15.78 -6.60 -6.07
CA ALA A 96 14.90 -7.64 -5.55
C ALA A 96 15.62 -8.62 -4.61
N GLU A 97 16.94 -8.80 -4.75
CA GLU A 97 17.72 -9.65 -3.84
C GLU A 97 17.80 -9.08 -2.41
N PHE A 98 17.42 -7.82 -2.18
CA PHE A 98 17.25 -7.30 -0.82
C PHE A 98 15.99 -7.83 -0.12
N ALA A 99 14.96 -8.24 -0.85
CA ALA A 99 13.68 -8.65 -0.27
C ALA A 99 13.79 -9.77 0.78
N PRO A 100 14.51 -10.91 0.54
CA PRO A 100 14.67 -11.94 1.57
C PRO A 100 15.46 -11.49 2.79
N HIS A 101 16.23 -10.39 2.70
CA HIS A 101 16.98 -9.83 3.82
C HIS A 101 16.15 -8.84 4.65
N PHE A 102 14.98 -8.42 4.17
CA PHE A 102 14.03 -7.64 4.94
C PHE A 102 13.22 -8.55 5.88
N THR A 103 13.91 -9.11 6.88
CA THR A 103 13.34 -10.13 7.79
C THR A 103 12.52 -9.53 8.93
N ALA A 104 12.73 -8.25 9.24
CA ALA A 104 12.13 -7.58 10.39
C ALA A 104 12.31 -8.36 11.71
N GLU A 105 13.46 -9.02 11.90
CA GLU A 105 13.70 -9.98 12.99
C GLU A 105 13.43 -9.41 14.40
N LEU A 106 13.70 -8.12 14.61
CA LEU A 106 13.49 -7.42 15.89
C LEU A 106 12.21 -6.57 15.93
N TYR A 107 11.28 -6.79 15.00
CA TYR A 107 10.04 -6.02 14.94
C TYR A 107 9.07 -6.44 16.05
N ASP A 108 8.82 -5.51 16.97
CA ASP A 108 7.76 -5.64 17.99
C ASP A 108 6.68 -4.56 17.77
N PRO A 109 5.53 -4.91 17.14
CA PRO A 109 4.45 -3.97 16.89
C PRO A 109 3.80 -3.46 18.18
N LYS A 110 3.83 -4.23 19.28
CA LYS A 110 3.27 -3.77 20.57
C LYS A 110 4.16 -2.71 21.18
N HIS A 111 5.48 -2.93 21.15
CA HIS A 111 6.44 -1.93 21.60
C HIS A 111 6.30 -0.63 20.81
N TRP A 112 6.21 -0.71 19.48
CA TRP A 112 5.99 0.45 18.61
C TRP A 112 4.69 1.17 18.94
N ALA A 113 3.56 0.45 19.03
CA ALA A 113 2.27 1.06 19.38
C ALA A 113 2.30 1.75 20.75
N GLN A 114 2.97 1.15 21.74
CA GLN A 114 3.14 1.76 23.06
C GLN A 114 3.99 3.03 22.98
N LEU A 115 5.08 3.01 22.21
CA LEU A 115 5.95 4.17 22.01
C LEU A 115 5.20 5.32 21.32
N PHE A 116 4.47 5.03 20.25
CA PHE A 116 3.68 6.03 19.52
C PHE A 116 2.55 6.61 20.36
N LYS A 117 1.91 5.78 21.20
CA LYS A 117 0.93 6.29 22.17
C LYS A 117 1.58 7.23 23.19
N LYS A 118 2.77 6.89 23.69
CA LYS A 118 3.52 7.70 24.66
C LYS A 118 4.02 9.03 24.07
N SER A 119 4.28 9.10 22.76
CA SER A 119 4.65 10.36 22.10
C SER A 119 3.46 11.32 21.92
N GLY A 120 2.23 10.88 22.21
CA GLY A 120 1.01 11.67 22.05
C GLY A 120 0.37 11.57 20.67
N ALA A 121 0.96 10.82 19.74
CA ALA A 121 0.40 10.61 18.40
C ALA A 121 -0.99 9.94 18.49
N LYS A 122 -1.90 10.38 17.62
CA LYS A 122 -3.29 9.90 17.57
C LYS A 122 -3.58 8.99 16.39
N TYR A 123 -2.70 8.99 15.39
CA TYR A 123 -2.74 8.06 14.27
C TYR A 123 -1.32 7.71 13.80
N VAL A 124 -1.20 6.56 13.15
CA VAL A 124 0.06 6.08 12.58
C VAL A 124 -0.21 5.63 11.16
N VAL A 125 0.67 6.00 10.24
CA VAL A 125 0.66 5.56 8.84
C VAL A 125 1.94 4.78 8.60
N LEU A 126 1.83 3.62 7.96
CA LEU A 126 2.95 2.83 7.48
C LEU A 126 2.92 2.85 5.95
N THR A 127 4.08 2.99 5.32
CA THR A 127 4.20 2.79 3.88
C THR A 127 3.76 1.37 3.50
N SER A 128 2.58 1.23 2.90
CA SER A 128 2.11 -0.07 2.38
C SER A 128 2.87 -0.48 1.12
N LYS A 129 3.21 0.52 0.29
CA LYS A 129 4.07 0.43 -0.89
C LYS A 129 4.75 1.79 -1.09
N HIS A 130 6.04 1.78 -1.40
CA HIS A 130 6.79 2.98 -1.76
C HIS A 130 7.21 2.96 -3.25
N HIS A 131 8.03 3.91 -3.70
CA HIS A 131 8.32 4.13 -5.12
C HIS A 131 9.07 2.99 -5.82
N GLU A 132 9.80 2.15 -5.08
CA GLU A 132 10.44 0.95 -5.59
C GLU A 132 9.47 -0.18 -5.94
N GLY A 133 8.21 -0.09 -5.48
CA GLY A 133 7.14 -1.01 -5.85
C GLY A 133 6.97 -2.24 -4.95
N TYR A 134 7.76 -2.38 -3.88
CA TYR A 134 7.60 -3.47 -2.92
C TYR A 134 6.38 -3.26 -2.02
N ILE A 135 5.63 -4.33 -1.75
CA ILE A 135 4.43 -4.32 -0.90
C ILE A 135 4.78 -4.88 0.48
N ASN A 136 4.58 -4.09 1.53
CA ASN A 136 4.93 -4.44 2.92
C ASN A 136 3.83 -5.20 3.67
N ILE A 137 2.65 -5.37 3.08
CA ILE A 137 1.48 -6.01 3.69
C ILE A 137 1.16 -7.26 2.88
N SER A 138 1.59 -8.42 3.38
CA SER A 138 1.32 -9.74 2.82
C SER A 138 0.72 -10.67 3.86
#